data_AF-A0A318KDA2-F1
#
_entry.id   AF-A0A318KDA2-F1
#
_cell.length_a   1.000
_cell.length_b   1.000
_cell.length_c   1.000
_cell.angle_alpha   90.00
_cell.angle_beta   90.00
_cell.angle_gamma   90.00
#
_symmetry.space_group_name_H-M   'P 1'
#
loop_
_entity.id
_entity.type
_entity.pdbx_description
1 polymer ?
#
loop_
_entity_poly.entity_id
_entity_poly.type
_entity_poly.pdbx_seq_one_letter_code
_entity_poly.pdbx_strand_id
1 'polypeptide(L)'
;MSFEYARMPKDDNWLDELPAGYRDGQNGFDLRIARELAEVGVRCYTLDDLANGLRTIPPAIPIFVDWLEHLDERIPGPETHHKWAIRTGLIRNLIDPAAKRNRRAIEVLFREIERTDVPLQPHVEFWAAQALETIAERGDYDRMVRLLHTLPNTASKVPILRFLGRFNTEEARELVLPYVADPITRGPAIRALGRFKNPADRTLIEQYAGDPNSQVRTAVKAALGKIPIR
;
A
#
# COMPACT_ATOMS: atom_id res chain seq x y z
N MET A 1 -17.75 17.56 4.08
CA MET A 1 -16.35 17.62 3.62
C MET A 1 -16.39 17.80 2.12
N SER A 2 -15.65 18.74 1.54
CA SER A 2 -15.62 18.95 0.08
C SER A 2 -14.29 18.42 -0.45
N PHE A 3 -14.35 17.61 -1.50
CA PHE A 3 -13.18 17.09 -2.21
C PHE A 3 -12.97 17.89 -3.49
N GLU A 4 -11.71 18.12 -3.86
CA GLU A 4 -11.37 18.74 -5.15
C GLU A 4 -10.05 18.16 -5.66
N TYR A 5 -10.03 17.76 -6.93
CA TYR A 5 -8.87 17.19 -7.60
C TYR A 5 -9.04 17.26 -9.13
N ALA A 6 -7.94 17.11 -9.88
CA ALA A 6 -7.87 17.53 -11.29
C ALA A 6 -8.89 16.88 -12.25
N ARG A 7 -9.25 15.60 -12.04
CA ARG A 7 -10.18 14.84 -12.90
C ARG A 7 -11.57 14.65 -12.27
N MET A 8 -11.91 15.45 -11.27
CA MET A 8 -13.21 15.37 -10.62
C MET A 8 -14.34 15.78 -11.58
N PRO A 9 -15.41 14.98 -11.72
CA PRO A 9 -16.59 15.36 -12.49
C PRO A 9 -17.25 16.62 -11.90
N LYS A 10 -17.57 17.58 -12.78
CA LYS A 10 -18.10 18.90 -12.37
C LYS A 10 -19.59 19.04 -12.60
N ASP A 11 -20.11 18.47 -13.69
CA ASP A 11 -21.52 18.56 -14.04
C ASP A 11 -22.38 17.79 -13.03
N ASP A 12 -23.63 18.22 -12.81
CA ASP A 12 -24.51 17.56 -11.83
C ASP A 12 -25.12 16.26 -12.36
N ASN A 13 -25.23 16.12 -13.69
CA ASN A 13 -25.71 14.93 -14.40
C ASN A 13 -24.56 14.00 -14.85
N TRP A 14 -23.36 14.13 -14.28
CA TRP A 14 -22.13 13.44 -14.73
C TRP A 14 -22.21 11.89 -14.74
N LEU A 15 -23.15 11.29 -14.00
CA LEU A 15 -23.39 9.84 -14.02
C LEU A 15 -24.47 9.41 -15.02
N ASP A 16 -25.31 10.34 -15.47
CA ASP A 16 -26.38 10.09 -16.43
C ASP A 16 -25.91 10.37 -17.86
N GLU A 17 -24.95 11.29 -18.01
CA GLU A 17 -24.32 11.67 -19.29
C GLU A 17 -22.82 11.36 -19.26
N LEU A 18 -22.49 10.08 -19.41
CA LEU A 18 -21.10 9.63 -19.39
C LEU A 18 -20.31 10.18 -20.59
N PRO A 19 -19.10 10.74 -20.38
CA PRO A 19 -18.21 11.08 -21.48
C PRO A 19 -17.89 9.85 -22.34
N ALA A 20 -17.67 10.03 -23.64
CA ALA A 20 -17.53 8.95 -24.62
C ALA A 20 -16.47 7.87 -24.29
N GLY A 21 -15.48 8.21 -23.45
CA GLY A 21 -14.45 7.29 -22.97
C GLY A 21 -14.87 6.34 -21.84
N TYR A 22 -16.02 6.57 -21.20
CA TYR A 22 -16.51 5.76 -20.08
C TYR A 22 -17.67 4.89 -20.52
N ARG A 23 -17.50 3.58 -20.34
CA ARG A 23 -18.52 2.57 -20.63
C ARG A 23 -18.61 1.64 -19.43
N ASP A 24 -19.81 1.48 -18.91
CA ASP A 24 -20.05 0.63 -17.74
C ASP A 24 -19.53 -0.79 -17.95
N GLY A 25 -18.89 -1.36 -16.93
CA GLY A 25 -18.26 -2.67 -16.95
C GLY A 25 -17.00 -2.79 -17.82
N GLN A 26 -16.38 -1.67 -18.24
CA GLN A 26 -15.20 -1.70 -19.11
C GLN A 26 -14.03 -0.89 -18.52
N ASN A 27 -12.80 -1.35 -18.76
CA ASN A 27 -11.56 -0.61 -18.51
C ASN A 27 -11.47 0.07 -17.11
N GLY A 28 -11.90 -0.63 -16.06
CA GLY A 28 -11.86 -0.10 -14.69
C GLY A 28 -12.92 0.97 -14.36
N PHE A 29 -13.92 1.17 -15.22
CA PHE A 29 -15.12 1.96 -14.93
C PHE A 29 -16.30 1.03 -14.64
N ASP A 30 -16.83 1.09 -13.42
CA ASP A 30 -18.06 0.41 -12.99
C ASP A 30 -19.03 1.45 -12.43
N LEU A 31 -20.19 1.58 -13.05
CA LEU A 31 -21.17 2.62 -12.72
C LEU A 31 -21.72 2.43 -11.31
N ARG A 32 -21.75 1.20 -10.78
CA ARG A 32 -22.22 0.91 -9.43
C ARG A 32 -21.28 1.51 -8.39
N ILE A 33 -19.97 1.32 -8.55
CA ILE A 33 -18.94 1.95 -7.70
C ILE A 33 -19.07 3.46 -7.74
N ALA A 34 -19.18 4.04 -8.94
CA ALA A 34 -19.24 5.49 -9.10
C ALA A 34 -20.50 6.09 -8.43
N ARG A 35 -21.64 5.39 -8.48
CA ARG A 35 -22.88 5.79 -7.80
C ARG A 35 -22.76 5.70 -6.27
N GLU A 36 -22.26 4.58 -5.73
CA GLU A 36 -22.05 4.42 -4.29
C GLU A 36 -21.09 5.49 -3.74
N LEU A 37 -20.03 5.82 -4.48
CA LEU A 37 -19.12 6.90 -4.11
C LEU A 37 -19.80 8.27 -4.15
N ALA A 38 -20.65 8.52 -5.15
CA ALA A 38 -21.41 9.77 -5.26
C ALA A 38 -22.36 9.97 -4.07
N GLU A 39 -23.01 8.89 -3.60
CA GLU A 39 -23.91 8.91 -2.44
C GLU A 39 -23.21 9.35 -1.14
N VAL A 40 -21.91 9.07 -1.01
CA VAL A 40 -21.07 9.54 0.11
C VAL A 40 -20.33 10.85 -0.19
N GLY A 41 -20.71 11.55 -1.28
CA GLY A 41 -20.17 12.85 -1.66
C GLY A 41 -18.82 12.79 -2.38
N VAL A 42 -18.41 11.63 -2.90
CA VAL A 42 -17.17 11.42 -3.64
C VAL A 42 -17.50 11.24 -5.12
N ARG A 43 -17.35 12.29 -5.92
CA ARG A 43 -17.53 12.21 -7.38
C ARG A 43 -16.24 11.70 -8.01
N CYS A 44 -16.27 10.63 -8.82
CA CYS A 44 -15.17 10.17 -9.67
C CYS A 44 -15.68 9.27 -10.81
N TYR A 45 -14.99 9.26 -11.95
CA TYR A 45 -15.23 8.21 -12.95
C TYR A 45 -14.44 6.94 -12.60
N THR A 46 -13.16 7.06 -12.27
CA THR A 46 -12.30 5.90 -11.97
C THR A 46 -11.70 5.98 -10.58
N LEU A 47 -11.42 4.81 -10.01
CA LEU A 47 -10.67 4.69 -8.75
C LEU A 47 -9.25 5.29 -8.85
N ASP A 48 -8.68 5.29 -10.06
CA ASP A 48 -7.38 5.92 -10.32
C ASP A 48 -7.44 7.46 -10.23
N ASP A 49 -8.59 8.08 -10.49
CA ASP A 49 -8.77 9.53 -10.27
C ASP A 49 -8.58 9.88 -8.79
N LEU A 50 -9.14 9.03 -7.91
CA LEU A 50 -9.07 9.18 -6.47
C LEU A 50 -7.65 8.91 -5.92
N ALA A 51 -7.05 7.78 -6.31
CA ALA A 51 -5.75 7.34 -5.79
C ALA A 51 -4.60 8.31 -6.12
N ASN A 52 -4.72 9.07 -7.21
CA ASN A 52 -3.72 10.07 -7.61
C ASN A 52 -4.06 11.50 -7.14
N GLY A 53 -5.33 11.76 -6.80
CA GLY A 53 -5.83 13.11 -6.54
C GLY A 53 -5.93 13.47 -5.05
N LEU A 54 -6.25 12.50 -4.20
CA LEU A 54 -6.58 12.75 -2.79
C LEU A 54 -5.66 11.96 -1.85
N ARG A 55 -5.29 12.59 -0.74
CA ARG A 55 -4.50 11.94 0.32
C ARG A 55 -5.34 11.04 1.21
N THR A 56 -6.60 11.39 1.44
CA THR A 56 -7.53 10.63 2.28
C THR A 56 -8.97 10.87 1.84
N ILE A 57 -9.79 9.82 1.89
CA ILE A 57 -11.20 9.81 1.49
C ILE A 57 -12.01 8.98 2.50
N PRO A 58 -12.14 9.42 3.77
CA PRO A 58 -12.77 8.62 4.83
C PRO A 58 -14.17 8.07 4.48
N PRO A 59 -15.08 8.84 3.84
CA PRO A 59 -16.41 8.33 3.48
C PRO A 59 -16.38 7.17 2.48
N ALA A 60 -15.33 7.04 1.67
CA ALA A 60 -15.22 6.00 0.65
C ALA A 60 -14.61 4.68 1.17
N ILE A 61 -13.97 4.70 2.35
CA ILE A 61 -13.31 3.51 2.91
C ILE A 61 -14.27 2.31 3.02
N PRO A 62 -15.50 2.43 3.56
CA PRO A 62 -16.41 1.28 3.63
C PRO A 62 -16.72 0.69 2.26
N ILE A 63 -16.89 1.53 1.23
CA ILE A 63 -17.17 1.12 -0.15
C ILE A 63 -15.95 0.36 -0.73
N PHE A 64 -14.73 0.89 -0.55
CA PHE A 64 -13.53 0.22 -1.07
C PHE A 64 -13.32 -1.17 -0.46
N VAL A 65 -13.50 -1.29 0.86
CA VAL A 65 -13.35 -2.56 1.58
C VAL A 65 -14.40 -3.55 1.12
N ASP A 66 -15.65 -3.12 1.06
CA ASP A 66 -16.79 -3.96 0.69
C ASP A 66 -16.69 -4.44 -0.77
N TRP A 67 -16.30 -3.56 -1.69
CA TRP A 67 -16.05 -3.95 -3.08
C TRP A 67 -14.88 -4.90 -3.23
N LEU A 68 -13.77 -4.70 -2.53
CA LEU A 68 -12.62 -5.59 -2.61
C LEU A 68 -12.94 -6.95 -1.96
N GLU A 69 -13.73 -6.94 -0.88
CA GLU A 69 -14.18 -8.14 -0.19
C GLU A 69 -15.03 -9.04 -1.09
N HIS A 70 -15.94 -8.42 -1.86
CA HIS A 70 -16.95 -9.08 -2.69
C HIS A 70 -16.69 -8.97 -4.20
N LEU A 71 -15.45 -8.66 -4.61
CA LEU A 71 -15.15 -8.31 -6.00
C LEU A 71 -15.50 -9.45 -6.98
N ASP A 72 -15.18 -10.68 -6.60
CA ASP A 72 -15.41 -11.86 -7.44
C ASP A 72 -16.90 -12.20 -7.59
N GLU A 73 -17.73 -11.80 -6.62
CA GLU A 73 -19.19 -11.94 -6.67
C GLU A 73 -19.82 -10.83 -7.53
N ARG A 74 -19.31 -9.59 -7.41
CA ARG A 74 -19.82 -8.42 -8.14
C ARG A 74 -19.41 -8.38 -9.61
N ILE A 75 -18.26 -8.95 -9.92
CA ILE A 75 -17.69 -9.06 -11.27
C ILE A 75 -17.28 -10.54 -11.47
N PRO A 76 -18.24 -11.42 -11.79
CA PRO A 76 -18.00 -12.85 -11.91
C PRO A 76 -17.14 -13.18 -13.14
N GLY A 77 -16.48 -14.34 -13.08
CA GLY A 77 -15.65 -14.85 -14.16
C GLY A 77 -14.15 -14.54 -13.98
N PRO A 78 -13.35 -14.78 -15.03
CA PRO A 78 -11.88 -14.68 -14.97
C PRO A 78 -11.41 -13.25 -14.68
N GLU A 79 -10.13 -13.11 -14.32
CA GLU A 79 -9.48 -11.81 -14.12
C GLU A 79 -9.31 -11.09 -15.47
N THR A 80 -10.35 -10.37 -15.89
CA THR A 80 -10.34 -9.50 -17.08
C THR A 80 -9.59 -8.20 -16.80
N HIS A 81 -9.23 -7.44 -17.85
CA HIS A 81 -8.65 -6.10 -17.68
C HIS A 81 -9.51 -5.19 -16.80
N HIS A 82 -10.84 -5.23 -16.96
CA HIS A 82 -11.75 -4.43 -16.13
C HIS A 82 -11.70 -4.85 -14.65
N LYS A 83 -11.83 -6.15 -14.37
CA LYS A 83 -11.78 -6.67 -12.99
C LYS A 83 -10.44 -6.38 -12.31
N TRP A 84 -9.34 -6.60 -13.03
CA TRP A 84 -7.99 -6.28 -12.58
C TRP A 84 -7.84 -4.78 -12.27
N ALA A 85 -8.36 -3.91 -13.13
CA ALA A 85 -8.28 -2.45 -12.95
C ALA A 85 -9.09 -2.00 -11.71
N ILE A 86 -10.28 -2.58 -11.49
CA ILE A 86 -11.07 -2.34 -10.27
C ILE A 86 -10.31 -2.81 -9.03
N ARG A 87 -9.84 -4.08 -9.01
CA ARG A 87 -9.05 -4.65 -7.90
C ARG A 87 -7.87 -3.75 -7.53
N THR A 88 -7.11 -3.37 -8.54
CA THR A 88 -5.93 -2.52 -8.42
C THR A 88 -6.29 -1.14 -7.87
N GLY A 89 -7.34 -0.51 -8.41
CA GLY A 89 -7.83 0.78 -7.93
C GLY A 89 -8.28 0.74 -6.48
N LEU A 90 -8.99 -0.31 -6.06
CA LEU A 90 -9.43 -0.49 -4.67
C LEU A 90 -8.23 -0.64 -3.72
N ILE A 91 -7.27 -1.50 -4.06
CA ILE A 91 -6.04 -1.69 -3.29
C ILE A 91 -5.27 -0.37 -3.13
N ARG A 92 -5.10 0.39 -4.22
CA ARG A 92 -4.40 1.68 -4.20
C ARG A 92 -5.11 2.70 -3.30
N ASN A 93 -6.44 2.79 -3.36
CA ASN A 93 -7.20 3.71 -2.54
C ASN A 93 -7.23 3.32 -1.05
N LEU A 94 -6.94 2.06 -0.71
CA LEU A 94 -6.74 1.62 0.67
C LEU A 94 -5.37 1.99 1.26
N ILE A 95 -4.48 2.62 0.47
CA ILE A 95 -3.30 3.32 0.99
C ILE A 95 -3.76 4.67 1.62
N ASP A 96 -4.63 4.57 2.60
CA ASP A 96 -5.31 5.71 3.23
C ASP A 96 -5.29 5.55 4.75
N PRO A 97 -4.74 6.52 5.51
CA PRO A 97 -4.75 6.45 6.97
C PRO A 97 -6.16 6.43 7.59
N ALA A 98 -7.21 6.83 6.88
CA ALA A 98 -8.60 6.71 7.34
C ALA A 98 -9.08 5.27 7.47
N ALA A 99 -8.42 4.31 6.81
CA ALA A 99 -8.71 2.88 6.96
C ALA A 99 -8.03 2.24 8.19
N LYS A 100 -7.28 3.00 9.00
CA LYS A 100 -6.76 2.50 10.28
C LYS A 100 -7.89 2.05 11.20
N ARG A 101 -7.65 1.01 12.00
CA ARG A 101 -8.65 0.36 12.89
C ARG A 101 -9.80 -0.32 12.17
N ASN A 102 -9.79 -0.36 10.83
CA ASN A 102 -10.73 -1.16 10.06
C ASN A 102 -10.15 -2.57 9.88
N ARG A 103 -10.51 -3.49 10.78
CA ARG A 103 -10.06 -4.89 10.72
C ARG A 103 -10.39 -5.56 9.38
N ARG A 104 -11.57 -5.29 8.82
CA ARG A 104 -12.00 -5.81 7.50
C ARG A 104 -11.05 -5.34 6.39
N ALA A 105 -10.65 -4.06 6.39
CA ALA A 105 -9.69 -3.53 5.42
C ALA A 105 -8.34 -4.25 5.48
N ILE A 106 -7.86 -4.55 6.69
CA ILE A 106 -6.58 -5.25 6.86
C ILE A 106 -6.71 -6.71 6.42
N GLU A 107 -7.79 -7.40 6.79
CA GLU A 107 -8.04 -8.79 6.38
C GLU A 107 -8.14 -8.95 4.86
N VAL A 108 -8.88 -8.07 4.19
CA VAL A 108 -9.03 -8.15 2.75
C VAL A 108 -7.69 -7.92 2.04
N LEU A 109 -6.85 -6.99 2.50
CA LEU A 109 -5.53 -6.76 1.91
C LEU A 109 -4.58 -7.95 2.10
N PHE A 110 -4.58 -8.59 3.26
CA PHE A 110 -3.82 -9.83 3.44
C PHE A 110 -4.32 -10.93 2.50
N ARG A 111 -5.64 -11.10 2.39
CA ARG A 111 -6.25 -12.08 1.49
C ARG A 111 -5.83 -11.85 0.04
N GLU A 112 -5.78 -10.60 -0.42
CA GLU A 112 -5.33 -10.25 -1.78
C GLU A 112 -3.87 -10.62 -2.03
N ILE A 113 -2.97 -10.40 -1.06
CA ILE A 113 -1.54 -10.76 -1.20
C ILE A 113 -1.35 -12.28 -1.12
N GLU A 114 -2.10 -12.95 -0.24
CA GLU A 114 -2.01 -14.40 0.01
C GLU A 114 -2.74 -15.23 -1.06
N ARG A 115 -3.46 -14.58 -1.98
CA ARG A 115 -4.20 -15.21 -3.07
C ARG A 115 -3.26 -15.94 -4.05
N THR A 116 -3.57 -17.20 -4.38
CA THR A 116 -2.70 -18.07 -5.21
C THR A 116 -3.28 -18.46 -6.57
N ASP A 117 -4.60 -18.37 -6.77
CA ASP A 117 -5.25 -18.68 -8.06
C ASP A 117 -4.90 -17.65 -9.13
N VAL A 118 -4.91 -16.36 -8.76
CA VAL A 118 -4.46 -15.25 -9.60
C VAL A 118 -3.58 -14.31 -8.77
N PRO A 119 -2.26 -14.58 -8.67
CA PRO A 119 -1.36 -13.75 -7.89
C PRO A 119 -1.37 -12.28 -8.37
N LEU A 120 -1.21 -11.36 -7.42
CA LEU A 120 -1.10 -9.94 -7.76
C LEU A 120 0.14 -9.70 -8.64
N GLN A 121 0.01 -8.77 -9.59
CA GLN A 121 1.19 -8.29 -10.31
C GLN A 121 2.14 -7.58 -9.33
N PRO A 122 3.48 -7.61 -9.54
CA PRO A 122 4.45 -7.12 -8.56
C PRO A 122 4.21 -5.68 -8.06
N HIS A 123 3.75 -4.80 -8.93
CA HIS A 123 3.46 -3.41 -8.55
C HIS A 123 2.18 -3.27 -7.71
N VAL A 124 1.18 -4.14 -7.94
CA VAL A 124 -0.06 -4.19 -7.14
C VAL A 124 0.21 -4.86 -5.78
N GLU A 125 1.04 -5.90 -5.75
CA GLU A 125 1.52 -6.51 -4.50
C GLU A 125 2.25 -5.48 -3.63
N PHE A 126 3.11 -4.65 -4.23
CA PHE A 126 3.75 -3.54 -3.55
C PHE A 126 2.73 -2.56 -2.95
N TRP A 127 1.70 -2.19 -3.70
CA TRP A 127 0.64 -1.30 -3.22
C TRP A 127 -0.19 -1.92 -2.08
N ALA A 128 -0.51 -3.20 -2.16
CA ALA A 128 -1.18 -3.91 -1.07
C ALA A 128 -0.30 -3.95 0.19
N ALA A 129 1.00 -4.25 0.05
CA ALA A 129 1.95 -4.19 1.15
C ALA A 129 2.10 -2.76 1.72
N GLN A 130 2.01 -1.73 0.87
CA GLN A 130 2.03 -0.33 1.29
C GLN A 130 0.74 0.07 2.02
N ALA A 131 -0.42 -0.43 1.59
CA ALA A 131 -1.68 -0.25 2.30
C ALA A 131 -1.58 -0.91 3.68
N LEU A 132 -1.12 -2.16 3.78
CA LEU A 132 -0.87 -2.84 5.05
C LEU A 132 0.12 -2.08 5.93
N GLU A 133 1.25 -1.60 5.39
CA GLU A 133 2.15 -0.73 6.16
C GLU A 133 1.38 0.49 6.74
N THR A 134 0.46 1.06 5.98
CA THR A 134 -0.29 2.25 6.38
C THR A 134 -1.30 1.95 7.49
N ILE A 135 -2.00 0.82 7.41
CA ILE A 135 -3.18 0.54 8.24
C ILE A 135 -3.04 -0.60 9.26
N ALA A 136 -2.08 -1.52 9.07
CA ALA A 136 -1.87 -2.66 9.95
C ALA A 136 -1.45 -2.21 11.37
N GLU A 137 -1.84 -3.02 12.34
CA GLU A 137 -1.68 -2.72 13.76
C GLU A 137 -0.61 -3.60 14.41
N ARG A 138 -0.33 -3.36 15.70
CA ARG A 138 0.60 -4.20 16.47
C ARG A 138 0.20 -5.68 16.45
N GLY A 139 -1.10 -5.98 16.48
CA GLY A 139 -1.61 -7.36 16.42
C GLY A 139 -1.32 -8.09 15.11
N ASP A 140 -0.96 -7.35 14.05
CA ASP A 140 -0.64 -7.92 12.73
C ASP A 140 0.85 -8.29 12.57
N TYR A 141 1.67 -8.08 13.62
CA TYR A 141 3.11 -8.24 13.55
C TYR A 141 3.52 -9.60 12.97
N ASP A 142 3.02 -10.69 13.54
CA ASP A 142 3.38 -12.05 13.10
C ASP A 142 2.96 -12.33 11.66
N ARG A 143 1.84 -11.75 11.19
CA ARG A 143 1.38 -11.93 9.80
C ARG A 143 2.23 -11.12 8.84
N MET A 144 2.65 -9.92 9.22
CA MET A 144 3.61 -9.11 8.46
C MET A 144 4.98 -9.82 8.37
N VAL A 145 5.42 -10.48 9.45
CA VAL A 145 6.64 -11.31 9.43
C VAL A 145 6.48 -12.51 8.49
N ARG A 146 5.33 -13.20 8.51
CA ARG A 146 5.04 -14.27 7.54
C ARG A 146 5.14 -13.77 6.10
N LEU A 147 4.52 -12.62 5.78
CA LEU A 147 4.66 -12.02 4.45
C LEU A 147 6.12 -11.70 4.09
N LEU A 148 6.92 -11.22 5.04
CA LEU A 148 8.34 -10.97 4.79
C LEU A 148 9.09 -12.24 4.33
N HIS A 149 8.71 -13.40 4.87
CA HIS A 149 9.32 -14.68 4.53
C HIS A 149 8.76 -15.31 3.25
N THR A 150 7.45 -15.17 3.00
CA THR A 150 6.79 -15.82 1.85
C THR A 150 6.91 -15.03 0.56
N LEU A 151 6.96 -13.69 0.63
CA LEU A 151 7.06 -12.87 -0.56
C LEU A 151 8.42 -13.04 -1.25
N PRO A 152 8.44 -13.02 -2.59
CA PRO A 152 9.69 -12.99 -3.34
C PRO A 152 10.51 -11.76 -2.93
N ASN A 153 11.82 -11.81 -3.13
CA ASN A 153 12.70 -10.70 -2.77
C ASN A 153 12.57 -9.53 -3.77
N THR A 154 11.46 -8.80 -3.68
CA THR A 154 11.05 -7.71 -4.56
C THR A 154 10.82 -6.42 -3.76
N ALA A 155 10.44 -5.35 -4.46
CA ALA A 155 10.07 -4.09 -3.83
C ALA A 155 8.94 -4.25 -2.79
N SER A 156 8.08 -5.28 -2.87
CA SER A 156 6.98 -5.53 -1.94
C SER A 156 7.44 -5.79 -0.49
N LYS A 157 8.70 -6.19 -0.28
CA LYS A 157 9.27 -6.30 1.07
C LYS A 157 9.53 -4.94 1.72
N VAL A 158 9.67 -3.88 0.92
CA VAL A 158 10.02 -2.55 1.43
C VAL A 158 8.98 -2.00 2.42
N PRO A 159 7.66 -1.99 2.13
CA PRO A 159 6.65 -1.60 3.12
C PRO A 159 6.68 -2.44 4.40
N ILE A 160 6.93 -3.75 4.28
CA ILE A 160 6.98 -4.67 5.42
C ILE A 160 8.17 -4.33 6.32
N LEU A 161 9.35 -4.12 5.77
CA LEU A 161 10.54 -3.69 6.52
C LEU A 161 10.30 -2.35 7.24
N ARG A 162 9.60 -1.41 6.60
CA ARG A 162 9.24 -0.13 7.23
C ARG A 162 8.24 -0.31 8.38
N PHE A 163 7.30 -1.23 8.25
CA PHE A 163 6.39 -1.61 9.32
C PHE A 163 7.15 -2.22 10.51
N LEU A 164 8.02 -3.21 10.27
CA LEU A 164 8.83 -3.85 11.32
C LEU A 164 9.76 -2.85 12.02
N GLY A 165 10.31 -1.88 11.28
CA GLY A 165 11.10 -0.79 11.85
C GLY A 165 10.38 0.09 12.89
N ARG A 166 9.07 -0.07 13.09
CA ARG A 166 8.30 0.61 14.15
C ARG A 166 8.40 -0.10 15.50
N PHE A 167 8.84 -1.36 15.50
CA PHE A 167 8.93 -2.22 16.68
C PHE A 167 10.37 -2.25 17.15
N ASN A 168 10.71 -1.40 18.12
CA ASN A 168 12.06 -1.30 18.66
C ASN A 168 12.38 -2.48 19.59
N THR A 169 12.59 -3.65 18.99
CA THR A 169 12.82 -4.94 19.65
C THR A 169 13.98 -5.66 18.96
N GLU A 170 14.73 -6.47 19.69
CA GLU A 170 15.87 -7.21 19.12
C GLU A 170 15.40 -8.21 18.06
N GLU A 171 14.23 -8.83 18.25
CA GLU A 171 13.63 -9.76 17.30
C GLU A 171 13.33 -9.08 15.95
N ALA A 172 12.76 -7.87 15.98
CA ALA A 172 12.53 -7.07 14.76
C ALA A 172 13.85 -6.65 14.09
N ARG A 173 14.90 -6.39 14.88
CA ARG A 173 16.24 -6.09 14.37
C ARG A 173 16.81 -7.28 13.62
N GLU A 174 16.78 -8.47 14.21
CA GLU A 174 17.28 -9.70 13.59
C GLU A 174 16.55 -10.01 12.27
N LEU A 175 15.24 -9.77 12.20
CA LEU A 175 14.44 -9.96 10.97
C LEU A 175 14.83 -9.00 9.84
N VAL A 176 15.20 -7.75 10.18
CA VAL A 176 15.52 -6.71 9.20
C VAL A 176 16.97 -6.81 8.71
N LEU A 177 17.89 -7.28 9.56
CA LEU A 177 19.33 -7.24 9.33
C LEU A 177 19.78 -7.90 8.00
N PRO A 178 19.24 -9.06 7.57
CA PRO A 178 19.61 -9.69 6.29
C PRO A 178 19.32 -8.82 5.07
N TYR A 179 18.34 -7.91 5.15
CA TYR A 179 17.87 -7.09 4.03
C TYR A 179 18.76 -5.87 3.75
N VAL A 180 19.80 -5.64 4.56
CA VAL A 180 20.79 -4.59 4.30
C VAL A 180 21.68 -4.93 3.09
N ALA A 181 21.90 -6.22 2.82
CA ALA A 181 22.76 -6.68 1.74
C ALA A 181 22.16 -6.43 0.34
N ASP A 182 20.84 -6.51 0.20
CA ASP A 182 20.15 -6.43 -1.08
C ASP A 182 19.91 -4.97 -1.54
N PRO A 183 20.35 -4.57 -2.75
CA PRO A 183 20.14 -3.21 -3.26
C PRO A 183 18.70 -2.67 -3.22
N ILE A 184 17.69 -3.54 -3.37
CA ILE A 184 16.27 -3.12 -3.37
C ILE A 184 15.82 -2.76 -1.95
N THR A 185 16.22 -3.57 -0.97
CA THR A 185 15.72 -3.50 0.42
C THR A 185 16.67 -2.79 1.38
N ARG A 186 17.93 -2.56 0.98
CA ARG A 186 19.00 -1.94 1.78
C ARG A 186 18.62 -0.62 2.41
N GLY A 187 18.13 0.34 1.63
CA GLY A 187 17.75 1.66 2.14
C GLY A 187 16.67 1.57 3.23
N PRO A 188 15.53 0.90 2.97
CA PRO A 188 14.50 0.60 3.97
C PRO A 188 15.02 -0.14 5.21
N ALA A 189 15.85 -1.17 5.04
CA ALA A 189 16.45 -1.93 6.13
C ALA A 189 17.34 -1.05 7.01
N ILE A 190 18.23 -0.25 6.42
CA ILE A 190 19.08 0.71 7.15
C ILE A 190 18.23 1.73 7.92
N ARG A 191 17.13 2.22 7.34
CA ARG A 191 16.21 3.13 8.06
C ARG A 191 15.55 2.46 9.26
N ALA A 192 15.19 1.18 9.13
CA ALA A 192 14.64 0.40 10.24
C ALA A 192 15.68 0.17 11.34
N LEU A 193 16.91 -0.26 10.99
CA LEU A 193 18.02 -0.38 11.96
C LEU A 193 18.30 0.92 12.72
N GLY A 194 18.31 2.06 12.02
CA GLY A 194 18.46 3.37 12.66
C GLY A 194 17.34 3.73 13.65
N ARG A 195 16.14 3.13 13.54
CA ARG A 195 15.07 3.29 14.54
C ARG A 195 15.28 2.40 15.75
N PHE A 196 15.98 1.29 15.61
CA PHE A 196 16.32 0.41 16.72
C PHE A 196 17.40 1.00 17.64
N LYS A 197 18.19 1.95 17.11
CA LYS A 197 19.23 2.69 17.85
C LYS A 197 20.28 1.79 18.51
N ASN A 198 20.47 0.56 17.99
CA ASN A 198 21.44 -0.37 18.53
C ASN A 198 22.86 0.07 18.11
N PRO A 199 23.78 0.38 19.04
CA PRO A 199 25.14 0.79 18.71
C PRO A 199 25.94 -0.24 17.91
N ALA A 200 25.57 -1.54 18.00
CA ALA A 200 26.21 -2.60 17.22
C ALA A 200 25.97 -2.48 15.70
N ASP A 201 24.89 -1.82 15.28
CA ASP A 201 24.58 -1.63 13.85
C ASP A 201 25.41 -0.53 13.20
N ARG A 202 26.11 0.29 13.98
CA ARG A 202 26.78 1.49 13.50
C ARG A 202 27.80 1.19 12.40
N THR A 203 28.74 0.29 12.69
CA THR A 203 29.80 -0.11 11.75
C THR A 203 29.22 -0.75 10.48
N LEU A 204 28.18 -1.57 10.63
CA LEU A 204 27.47 -2.17 9.50
C LEU A 204 26.82 -1.10 8.61
N ILE A 205 26.24 -0.05 9.19
CA ILE A 205 25.57 1.02 8.44
C ILE A 205 26.59 1.96 7.76
N GLU A 206 27.71 2.24 8.43
CA GLU A 206 28.78 3.13 7.92
C GLU A 206 29.36 2.64 6.59
N GLN A 207 29.43 1.32 6.36
CA GLN A 207 29.94 0.77 5.09
C GLN A 207 29.12 1.21 3.86
N TYR A 208 27.87 1.65 4.05
CA TYR A 208 26.98 2.10 2.97
C TYR A 208 26.98 3.62 2.78
N ALA A 209 27.85 4.38 3.47
CA ALA A 209 27.93 5.84 3.32
C ALA A 209 28.24 6.28 1.87
N GLY A 210 28.99 5.45 1.14
CA GLY A 210 29.35 5.66 -0.26
C GLY A 210 28.45 4.95 -1.29
N ASP A 211 27.29 4.41 -0.87
CA ASP A 211 26.42 3.64 -1.77
C ASP A 211 26.04 4.43 -3.04
N PRO A 212 26.04 3.83 -4.25
CA PRO A 212 25.69 4.53 -5.48
C PRO A 212 24.27 5.12 -5.45
N ASN A 213 23.34 4.51 -4.72
CA ASN A 213 21.98 5.00 -4.56
C ASN A 213 21.90 6.14 -3.54
N SER A 214 21.50 7.33 -3.98
CA SER A 214 21.37 8.52 -3.12
C SER A 214 20.35 8.35 -1.99
N GLN A 215 19.32 7.52 -2.20
CA GLN A 215 18.34 7.21 -1.16
C GLN A 215 18.93 6.34 -0.06
N VAL A 216 19.89 5.46 -0.38
CA VAL A 216 20.63 4.66 0.60
C VAL A 216 21.55 5.57 1.42
N ARG A 217 22.33 6.44 0.76
CA ARG A 217 23.17 7.42 1.48
C ARG A 217 22.36 8.30 2.44
N THR A 218 21.16 8.71 2.02
CA THR A 218 20.22 9.46 2.87
C THR A 218 19.75 8.62 4.07
N ALA A 219 19.44 7.33 3.85
CA ALA A 219 19.08 6.40 4.91
C ALA A 219 20.22 6.22 5.93
N VAL A 220 21.45 6.06 5.46
CA VAL A 220 22.67 5.94 6.30
C VAL A 220 22.83 7.16 7.19
N LYS A 221 22.82 8.37 6.61
CA LYS A 221 22.94 9.62 7.38
C LYS A 221 21.83 9.72 8.44
N ALA A 222 20.60 9.41 8.08
CA ALA A 222 19.46 9.46 9.00
C ALA A 222 19.54 8.39 10.10
N ALA A 223 20.09 7.22 9.81
CA ALA A 223 20.26 6.14 10.78
C ALA A 223 21.40 6.44 11.77
N LEU A 224 22.57 6.84 11.28
CA LEU A 224 23.73 7.18 12.12
C LEU A 224 23.47 8.37 13.03
N GLY A 225 22.63 9.32 12.62
CA GLY A 225 22.19 10.43 13.47
C GLY A 225 21.29 10.01 14.64
N LYS A 226 20.73 8.80 14.62
CA LYS A 226 19.88 8.25 15.70
C LYS A 226 20.63 7.25 16.59
N ILE A 227 21.65 6.59 16.06
CA ILE A 227 22.43 5.57 16.76
C ILE A 227 23.46 6.28 17.65
N PRO A 228 23.49 6.02 18.97
CA PRO A 228 24.50 6.58 19.86
C PRO A 228 25.92 6.27 19.42
N ILE A 229 26.85 7.18 19.73
CA ILE A 229 28.28 6.90 19.69
C ILE A 229 28.59 6.13 20.98
N ARG A 230 29.34 5.02 20.88
CA ARG A 230 29.81 4.27 22.06
C ARG A 230 30.86 5.07 22.82
#